data_AF-A0A661QNX9-F1
#
_entry.id   AF-A0A661QNX9-F1
#
_cell.length_a   1.000
_cell.length_b   1.000
_cell.length_c   1.000
_cell.angle_alpha   90.00
_cell.angle_beta   90.00
_cell.angle_gamma   90.00
#
_symmetry.space_group_name_H-M   'P 1'
#
loop_
_entity.id
_entity.type
_entity.pdbx_description
1 polymer ?
#
loop_
_entity_poly.entity_id
_entity_poly.type
_entity_poly.pdbx_seq_one_letter_code
_entity_poly.pdbx_strand_id
1 'polypeptide(L)'
;MKKGIIVCVAHDASEEWNQDDETDFRNRLSEFDAVRIITPEIMPYQLHHIWLRLLSTGIMHIVVKMAIFNNSGKLVLTGEGFILPFIALN
;
A
#
# COMPACT_ATOMS: atom_id res chain seq x y z
N MET A 1 -2.80 -10.28 -15.82
CA MET A 1 -2.53 -10.79 -14.46
C MET A 1 -2.83 -9.67 -13.49
N LYS A 2 -3.64 -9.90 -12.44
CA LYS A 2 -4.00 -8.85 -11.48
C LYS A 2 -2.80 -8.47 -10.61
N LYS A 3 -2.59 -7.17 -10.40
CA LYS A 3 -1.51 -6.59 -9.59
C LYS A 3 -2.09 -5.91 -8.36
N GLY A 4 -1.44 -6.08 -7.22
CA GLY A 4 -1.76 -5.39 -5.99
C GLY A 4 -0.59 -4.54 -5.51
N ILE A 5 -0.90 -3.46 -4.80
CA ILE A 5 0.09 -2.69 -4.06
C ILE A 5 -0.34 -2.53 -2.60
N ILE A 6 0.61 -2.71 -1.71
CA ILE A 6 0.50 -2.36 -0.29
C ILE A 6 1.43 -1.17 -0.06
N VAL A 7 0.87 -0.05 0.38
CA VAL A 7 1.58 1.19 0.69
C VAL A 7 1.69 1.30 2.20
N CYS A 8 2.90 1.24 2.73
CA CYS A 8 3.21 1.44 4.14
C CYS A 8 3.59 2.90 4.38
N VAL A 9 2.80 3.61 5.18
CA VAL A 9 3.08 5.01 5.52
C VAL A 9 4.02 5.03 6.73
N ALA A 10 5.14 5.73 6.62
CA ALA A 10 6.19 5.69 7.64
C ALA A 10 5.93 6.60 8.87
N HIS A 11 5.06 7.59 8.75
CA HIS A 11 4.73 8.56 9.80
C HIS A 11 3.22 8.72 9.93
N ASP A 12 2.78 9.28 11.06
CA ASP A 12 1.36 9.50 11.31
C ASP A 12 0.74 10.36 10.20
N ALA A 13 -0.57 10.16 10.00
CA ALA A 13 -1.31 10.95 9.03
C ALA A 13 -1.14 12.44 9.35
N SER A 14 -0.80 13.24 8.34
CA SER A 14 -0.94 14.70 8.48
C SER A 14 -2.38 14.99 8.91
N GLU A 15 -2.59 15.90 9.87
CA GLU A 15 -3.94 16.34 10.27
C GLU A 15 -4.76 16.89 9.08
N GLU A 16 -4.08 17.24 7.99
CA GLU A 16 -4.65 17.76 6.74
C GLU A 16 -5.05 16.67 5.74
N TRP A 17 -4.62 15.41 5.94
CA TRP A 17 -4.93 14.32 5.01
C TRP A 17 -6.41 13.94 5.09
N ASN A 18 -7.10 14.08 3.96
CA ASN A 18 -8.53 13.80 3.85
C ASN A 18 -8.82 12.72 2.79
N GLN A 19 -10.11 12.44 2.60
CA GLN A 19 -10.59 11.42 1.67
C GLN A 19 -10.31 11.77 0.19
N ASP A 20 -10.28 13.05 -0.17
CA ASP A 20 -9.99 13.49 -1.53
C ASP A 20 -8.51 13.29 -1.84
N ASP A 21 -7.61 13.63 -0.91
CA ASP A 21 -6.17 13.36 -1.05
C ASP A 21 -5.87 11.85 -1.17
N GLU A 22 -6.59 11.01 -0.42
CA GLU A 22 -6.50 9.55 -0.56
C GLU A 22 -6.96 9.07 -1.92
N THR A 23 -8.08 9.63 -2.40
CA THR A 23 -8.63 9.30 -3.73
C THR A 23 -7.64 9.67 -4.82
N ASP A 24 -7.07 10.88 -4.76
CA ASP A 24 -6.04 11.35 -5.68
C ASP A 24 -4.77 10.48 -5.64
N PHE A 25 -4.35 10.05 -4.45
CA PHE A 25 -3.22 9.13 -4.32
C PHE A 25 -3.52 7.76 -4.93
N ARG A 26 -4.73 7.21 -4.72
CA ARG A 26 -5.15 5.94 -5.34
C ARG A 26 -5.23 6.03 -6.85
N ASN A 27 -5.72 7.16 -7.39
CA ASN A 27 -5.80 7.41 -8.83
C ASN A 27 -4.41 7.42 -9.50
N ARG A 28 -3.38 7.92 -8.80
CA ARG A 28 -1.98 7.84 -9.26
C ARG A 28 -1.43 6.41 -9.34
N LEU A 29 -2.08 5.46 -8.69
CA LEU A 29 -1.72 4.04 -8.65
C LEU A 29 -2.64 3.19 -9.54
N SER A 30 -3.21 3.78 -10.59
CA SER A 30 -4.18 3.14 -11.50
C SER A 30 -3.65 1.91 -12.25
N GLU A 31 -2.33 1.69 -12.27
CA GLU A 31 -1.73 0.47 -12.81
C GLU A 31 -1.97 -0.79 -11.93
N PHE A 32 -2.44 -0.60 -10.69
CA PHE A 32 -2.75 -1.67 -9.74
C PHE A 32 -4.25 -1.90 -9.64
N ASP A 33 -4.67 -3.17 -9.70
CA ASP A 33 -6.07 -3.56 -9.53
C ASP A 33 -6.55 -3.42 -8.07
N ALA A 34 -5.62 -3.48 -7.11
CA ALA A 34 -5.92 -3.30 -5.70
C ALA A 34 -4.84 -2.46 -5.01
N VAL A 35 -5.29 -1.40 -4.35
CA VAL A 35 -4.44 -0.52 -3.52
C VAL A 35 -4.84 -0.69 -2.06
N ARG A 36 -3.86 -0.95 -1.20
CA ARG A 36 -4.01 -1.01 0.25
C ARG A 36 -3.03 -0.04 0.88
N ILE A 37 -3.49 0.78 1.83
CA ILE A 37 -2.68 1.77 2.53
C ILE A 37 -2.69 1.37 3.99
N ILE A 38 -1.51 1.30 4.61
CA ILE A 38 -1.30 0.91 6.00
C ILE A 38 -0.64 2.10 6.71
N THR A 39 -1.26 2.58 7.79
CA THR A 39 -0.71 3.63 8.64
C THR A 39 0.18 3.04 9.75
N PRO A 40 1.12 3.81 10.34
CA PRO A 40 2.09 3.30 11.31
C PRO A 40 1.45 2.67 12.54
N GLU A 41 0.33 3.21 13.02
CA GLU A 41 -0.40 2.78 14.21
C GLU A 41 -0.77 1.29 14.21
N ILE A 42 -0.89 0.69 13.02
CA ILE A 42 -1.40 -0.68 12.81
C ILE A 42 -0.45 -1.56 11.98
N MET A 43 0.76 -1.07 11.68
CA MET A 43 1.64 -1.63 10.65
C MET A 43 2.08 -3.11 10.85
N PRO A 44 2.54 -3.55 12.04
CA PRO A 44 3.15 -4.88 12.18
C PRO A 44 2.19 -6.04 11.91
N TYR A 45 0.92 -5.89 12.27
CA TYR A 45 -0.09 -6.94 12.11
C TYR A 45 -0.77 -6.88 10.74
N GLN A 46 -0.99 -5.69 10.19
CA GLN A 46 -1.79 -5.55 8.98
C GLN A 46 -1.10 -6.00 7.70
N LEU A 47 0.24 -5.89 7.60
CA LEU A 47 0.93 -6.25 6.35
C LEU A 47 0.68 -7.71 5.96
N HIS A 48 0.84 -8.64 6.90
CA HIS A 48 0.63 -10.07 6.65
C HIS A 48 -0.83 -10.39 6.32
N HIS A 49 -1.78 -9.84 7.09
CA HIS A 49 -3.21 -10.05 6.85
C HIS A 49 -3.66 -9.49 5.50
N ILE A 50 -3.17 -8.31 5.12
CA ILE A 50 -3.48 -7.69 3.83
C ILE A 50 -2.89 -8.52 2.70
N TRP A 51 -1.64 -8.96 2.83
CA TRP A 51 -1.00 -9.83 1.86
C TRP A 51 -1.79 -11.12 1.62
N LEU A 52 -2.15 -11.85 2.68
CA LEU A 52 -2.97 -13.06 2.57
C LEU A 52 -4.34 -12.78 1.94
N ARG A 53 -4.97 -11.66 2.29
CA ARG A 53 -6.26 -11.27 1.70
C ARG A 53 -6.13 -11.00 0.20
N LEU A 54 -5.08 -10.30 -0.24
CA LEU A 54 -4.84 -10.08 -1.67
C LEU A 54 -4.63 -11.40 -2.41
N LEU A 55 -3.81 -12.30 -1.86
CA LEU A 55 -3.62 -13.65 -2.41
C LEU A 55 -4.94 -14.41 -2.55
N SER A 56 -5.81 -14.40 -1.52
CA SER A 56 -7.11 -15.07 -1.54
C SER A 56 -8.08 -14.53 -2.60
N THR A 57 -7.83 -13.32 -3.13
CA THR A 57 -8.62 -12.70 -4.22
C THR A 57 -8.01 -12.92 -5.60
N GLY A 58 -6.97 -13.76 -5.71
CA GLY A 58 -6.29 -14.09 -6.96
C GLY A 58 -5.24 -13.05 -7.40
N ILE A 59 -4.85 -12.13 -6.52
CA ILE A 59 -3.77 -11.17 -6.79
C ILE A 59 -2.45 -11.79 -6.34
N MET A 60 -1.68 -12.31 -7.29
CA MET A 60 -0.41 -13.00 -7.01
C MET A 60 0.83 -12.12 -7.19
N HIS A 61 0.71 -10.98 -7.88
CA HIS A 61 1.79 -10.01 -8.05
C HIS A 61 1.55 -8.81 -7.13
N ILE A 62 2.15 -8.84 -5.95
CA ILE A 62 1.93 -7.86 -4.88
C ILE A 62 3.23 -7.09 -4.66
N VAL A 63 3.17 -5.78 -4.89
CA VAL A 63 4.28 -4.84 -4.63
C VAL A 63 4.05 -4.19 -3.27
N VAL A 64 5.09 -4.10 -2.45
CA VAL A 64 5.08 -3.30 -1.22
C VAL A 64 5.95 -2.07 -1.44
N LYS A 65 5.41 -0.89 -1.12
CA LYS A 65 6.16 0.39 -1.17
C LYS A 65 5.98 1.18 0.11
N MET A 66 7.00 1.99 0.43
CA MET A 66 6.91 2.98 1.49
C MET A 66 6.34 4.30 0.94
N ALA A 67 5.64 5.04 1.78
CA ALA A 67 5.21 6.39 1.49
C ALA A 67 5.42 7.33 2.68
N ILE A 68 5.63 8.60 2.39
CA ILE A 68 5.74 9.68 3.38
C ILE A 68 4.85 10.84 2.98
N PHE A 69 4.44 11.64 3.94
CA PHE A 69 3.89 12.96 3.67
C PHE A 69 5.01 13.92 3.28
N ASN A 70 4.84 14.62 2.17
CA ASN A 70 5.75 15.70 1.78
C ASN A 70 5.41 17.00 2.54
N ASN A 71 6.21 18.05 2.29
CA ASN A 71 6.03 19.37 2.93
C ASN A 71 4.69 20.06 2.59
N SER A 72 3.92 19.54 1.64
CA SER A 72 2.59 20.04 1.26
C SER A 72 1.46 19.16 1.82
N GLY A 73 1.76 18.26 2.77
CA GLY A 73 0.78 17.35 3.35
C GLY A 73 0.33 16.23 2.42
N LYS A 74 0.97 16.04 1.25
CA LYS A 74 0.59 15.03 0.27
C LYS A 74 1.42 13.76 0.41
N LEU A 75 0.74 12.61 0.35
CA LEU A 75 1.40 11.32 0.35
C LEU A 75 2.16 11.08 -0.97
N VAL A 76 3.43 10.71 -0.84
CA VAL A 76 4.34 10.39 -1.95
C VAL A 76 5.04 9.07 -1.68
N LEU A 77 5.15 8.23 -2.72
CA LEU A 77 5.92 6.98 -2.66
C LEU A 77 7.41 7.28 -2.53
N THR A 78 8.12 6.47 -1.75
CA THR A 78 9.56 6.60 -1.52
C THR A 78 10.27 5.26 -1.63
N GLY A 79 11.54 5.30 -2.02
CA GLY A 79 12.40 4.13 -2.14
C GLY A 79 12.00 3.16 -3.27
N GLU A 80 12.75 2.07 -3.36
CA GLU A 80 12.40 0.95 -4.22
C GLU A 80 11.36 0.06 -3.53
N GLY A 81 10.36 -0.38 -4.30
CA GLY A 81 9.39 -1.35 -3.82
C GLY A 81 9.95 -2.76 -3.92
N PHE A 82 9.49 -3.66 -3.04
CA PHE A 82 9.81 -5.09 -3.14
C PHE A 82 8.56 -5.89 -3.47
N ILE A 83 8.75 -7.02 -4.13
CA ILE A 83 7.66 -7.93 -4.48
C ILE A 83 7.57 -8.99 -3.37
N LEU A 84 6.37 -9.18 -2.81
CA LEU A 84 6.14 -10.28 -1.89
C LEU A 84 6.01 -11.58 -2.68
N PRO A 85 6.88 -12.58 -2.44
CA PRO A 85 6.82 -13.84 -3.17
C PRO A 85 5.54 -14.60 -2.81
N PHE A 86 4.93 -15.22 -3.81
CA PHE A 86 3.94 -16.25 -3.56
C PHE A 86 4.66 -17.52 -3.08
N ILE A 87 4.46 -17.90 -1.83
CA ILE A 87 4.94 -19.19 -1.32
C ILE A 87 3.75 -20.14 -1.35
N ALA A 88 3.75 -21.07 -2.32
CA ALA A 88 2.87 -22.21 -2.26
C ALA A 88 3.32 -23.08 -1.07
N LEU A 89 2.53 -23.11 0.00
CA LEU A 89 2.68 -24.11 1.05
C LEU A 89 2.14 -25.42 0.46
N ASN A 90 3.07 -26.29 0.04
CA ASN A 90 2.77 -27.68 -0.34
C ASN A 90 2.40 -28.51 0.88
#